data_AF-A0A8D8AJA3-F1
#
_entry.id   AF-A0A8D8AJA3-F1
#
_cell.length_a   1.000
_cell.length_b   1.000
_cell.length_c   1.000
_cell.angle_alpha   90.00
_cell.angle_beta   90.00
_cell.angle_gamma   90.00
#
_symmetry.space_group_name_H-M   'P 1'
#
loop_
_entity.id
_entity.type
_entity.pdbx_description
1 polymer ?
#
loop_
_entity_poly.entity_id
_entity_poly.type
_entity_poly.pdbx_seq_one_letter_code
_entity_poly.pdbx_strand_id
1 'polypeptide(L)'
;LVNVSFVVLVFNINVVSGYNQLHIGGIFPINGKGGWQGGQACMPAAKLALQDVNEKEDLLPGFNLTLHSNDSECEPGLGASVMYNLLYNAPQKLMLLAGCSTVCTTVAEAAKMWNLVVLCYGASSPALSDRSRFPTLFRTHPSATVHNPTRIKLMQKFGWSRVAILQQAEEVFISTVEDLETRCKEAGIEIVTRQSFLSDPTDAVRNLRRQDARIIVGLFYVVAARRVLCEMYKQQLYGRAYVWFFIGWYEDNWYEVNLKNENISCTKEQMRMAAQGHLTTEALMWNQNNQKTISGMSSEDFRKRLNDALIEEGYDISHNRYPEGYQEAPLAYDAVWSVALAFNKTMQKLKEGNIGKTLKDFTYTDKVIANTIYSAMNSTQFLGVSGWVAFSSQGDRIALTQIEQMIDGQYYKLGYYDTQADNLTWFDMEKWDGGKVPQDRTIVRRVLRTVSLPLFICMSTVSSCGIVVALALIVFNIWHRHRRVIQTSHPVCNTIMLFGVIICLVSVILLGLDGQFVTAENYPKVIKIVFTVAEKIHLNHT
;
A
#
# COMPACT_ATOMS: atom_id res chain seq x y z
N LEU A 1 29.76 93.37 -19.98
CA LEU A 1 28.49 92.69 -19.69
C LEU A 1 28.12 91.80 -20.88
N VAL A 2 28.64 90.58 -20.91
CA VAL A 2 28.16 89.52 -21.81
C VAL A 2 28.18 88.25 -20.95
N ASN A 3 26.99 87.80 -20.53
CA ASN A 3 26.78 86.57 -19.79
C ASN A 3 26.61 85.45 -20.82
N VAL A 4 27.52 84.47 -20.83
CA VAL A 4 27.38 83.23 -21.59
C VAL A 4 26.99 82.14 -20.59
N SER A 5 25.72 81.76 -20.57
CA SER A 5 25.23 80.63 -19.79
C SER A 5 25.54 79.33 -20.53
N PHE A 6 26.39 78.48 -19.96
CA PHE A 6 26.54 77.09 -20.37
C PHE A 6 25.37 76.28 -19.82
N VAL A 7 24.51 75.77 -20.72
CA VAL A 7 23.50 74.76 -20.39
C VAL A 7 24.15 73.39 -20.55
N VAL A 8 24.43 72.73 -19.43
CA VAL A 8 24.81 71.30 -19.41
C VAL A 8 23.52 70.48 -19.46
N LEU A 9 23.22 69.93 -20.63
CA LEU A 9 22.18 68.92 -20.81
C LEU A 9 22.69 67.59 -20.25
N VAL A 10 22.33 67.27 -19.01
CA VAL A 10 22.48 65.92 -18.45
C VAL A 10 21.36 65.06 -19.03
N PHE A 11 21.68 64.21 -20.00
CA PHE A 11 20.81 63.11 -20.38
C PHE A 11 20.75 62.10 -19.22
N ASN A 12 19.69 62.17 -18.42
CA ASN A 12 19.29 61.05 -17.57
C ASN A 12 18.76 59.93 -18.49
N ILE A 13 19.66 59.06 -18.93
CA ILE A 13 19.28 57.75 -19.44
C ILE A 13 18.85 56.94 -18.22
N ASN A 14 17.57 57.01 -17.87
CA ASN A 14 16.93 55.99 -17.05
C ASN A 14 16.94 54.69 -17.87
N VAL A 15 18.02 53.92 -17.76
CA VAL A 15 18.00 52.50 -18.11
C VAL A 15 17.10 51.84 -17.09
N VAL A 16 15.80 51.79 -17.38
CA VAL A 16 14.88 50.88 -16.71
C VAL A 16 15.28 49.49 -17.16
N SER A 17 16.26 48.90 -16.48
CA SER A 17 16.53 47.47 -16.53
C SER A 17 15.40 46.74 -15.79
N GLY A 18 14.18 46.84 -16.32
CA GLY A 18 13.05 46.07 -15.85
C GLY A 18 13.17 44.67 -16.42
N TYR A 19 13.54 43.70 -15.58
CA TYR A 19 13.51 42.28 -15.97
C TYR A 19 12.14 41.95 -16.58
N ASN A 20 12.15 41.27 -17.72
CA ASN A 20 10.93 40.81 -18.36
C ASN A 20 10.22 39.79 -17.45
N GLN A 21 8.91 39.85 -17.31
CA GLN A 21 8.19 38.95 -16.41
C GLN A 21 7.62 37.75 -17.19
N LEU A 22 7.83 36.54 -16.67
CA LEU A 22 7.14 35.32 -17.07
C LEU A 22 6.13 34.98 -15.99
N HIS A 23 4.88 34.69 -16.37
CA HIS A 23 3.79 34.51 -15.42
C HIS A 23 3.27 33.08 -15.44
N ILE A 24 3.08 32.51 -14.25
CA ILE A 24 2.44 31.20 -14.05
C ILE A 24 1.27 31.34 -13.09
N GLY A 25 0.24 30.51 -13.29
CA GLY A 25 -0.93 30.45 -12.42
C GLY A 25 -0.75 29.39 -11.33
N GLY A 26 -1.27 29.64 -10.13
CA GLY A 26 -1.21 28.74 -8.99
C GLY A 26 -2.58 28.53 -8.37
N ILE A 27 -2.96 27.27 -8.14
CA ILE A 27 -4.23 26.89 -7.55
C ILE A 27 -3.91 26.05 -6.32
N PHE A 28 -3.98 26.68 -5.14
CA PHE A 28 -3.54 26.08 -3.88
C PHE A 28 -4.73 25.90 -2.93
N PRO A 29 -4.94 24.72 -2.32
CA PRO A 29 -6.01 24.53 -1.35
C PRO A 29 -5.53 24.91 0.06
N ILE A 30 -6.07 25.98 0.66
CA ILE A 30 -5.56 26.53 1.93
C ILE A 30 -6.62 26.53 3.04
N ASN A 31 -7.80 27.13 2.80
CA ASN A 31 -8.79 27.41 3.85
C ASN A 31 -10.04 26.52 3.81
N GLY A 32 -10.00 25.41 3.07
CA GLY A 32 -11.14 24.52 2.92
C GLY A 32 -11.47 23.75 4.20
N LYS A 33 -12.75 23.40 4.36
CA LYS A 33 -13.24 22.56 5.49
C LYS A 33 -13.25 21.06 5.17
N GLY A 34 -13.01 20.68 3.92
CA GLY A 34 -12.96 19.30 3.45
C GLY A 34 -11.96 19.17 2.30
N GLY A 35 -11.50 17.96 2.03
CA GLY A 35 -10.39 17.72 1.09
C GLY A 35 -9.03 18.11 1.68
N TRP A 36 -7.98 17.96 0.87
CA TRP A 36 -6.58 18.17 1.27
C TRP A 36 -6.20 19.65 1.26
N GLN A 37 -5.83 20.21 2.41
CA GLN A 37 -5.44 21.63 2.57
C GLN A 37 -3.93 21.85 2.47
N GLY A 38 -3.28 21.12 1.55
CA GLY A 38 -1.83 21.11 1.44
C GLY A 38 -1.19 22.42 1.00
N GLY A 39 -1.98 23.39 0.54
CA GLY A 39 -1.51 24.73 0.20
C GLY A 39 -0.91 25.48 1.40
N GLN A 40 -1.26 25.10 2.63
CA GLN A 40 -0.72 25.68 3.86
C GLN A 40 0.82 25.62 3.92
N ALA A 41 1.42 24.48 3.52
CA ALA A 41 2.88 24.35 3.42
C ALA A 41 3.42 24.42 1.99
N CYS A 42 2.64 23.96 0.99
CA CYS A 42 3.09 23.94 -0.39
C CYS A 42 3.22 25.35 -0.99
N MET A 43 2.40 26.32 -0.56
CA MET A 43 2.50 27.70 -1.06
C MET A 43 3.77 28.39 -0.56
N PRO A 44 4.11 28.39 0.76
CA PRO A 44 5.42 28.86 1.22
C PRO A 44 6.58 28.19 0.48
N ALA A 45 6.54 26.86 0.30
CA ALA A 45 7.57 26.15 -0.45
C ALA A 45 7.70 26.62 -1.91
N ALA A 46 6.58 26.84 -2.61
CA ALA A 46 6.60 27.39 -3.96
C ALA A 46 7.16 28.83 -4.00
N LYS A 47 6.87 29.67 -2.99
CA LYS A 47 7.45 31.02 -2.86
C LYS A 47 8.97 30.98 -2.66
N LEU A 48 9.47 30.07 -1.81
CA LEU A 48 10.91 29.86 -1.62
C LEU A 48 11.59 29.44 -2.93
N ALA A 49 10.98 28.53 -3.68
CA ALA A 49 11.51 28.15 -4.99
C ALA A 49 11.53 29.31 -5.99
N LEU A 50 10.51 30.18 -5.99
CA LEU A 50 10.47 31.38 -6.85
C LEU A 50 11.61 32.35 -6.53
N GLN A 51 11.97 32.51 -5.26
CA GLN A 51 13.13 33.31 -4.87
C GLN A 51 14.40 32.69 -5.48
N ASP A 52 14.60 31.40 -5.24
CA ASP A 52 15.85 30.72 -5.62
C ASP A 52 16.06 30.65 -7.14
N VAL A 53 14.99 30.44 -7.92
CA VAL A 53 15.11 30.42 -9.39
C VAL A 53 15.37 31.80 -9.98
N ASN A 54 14.88 32.87 -9.34
CA ASN A 54 15.06 34.24 -9.80
C ASN A 54 16.41 34.84 -9.37
N GLU A 55 17.00 34.36 -8.27
CA GLU A 55 18.35 34.74 -7.83
C GLU A 55 19.46 34.10 -8.68
N LYS A 56 19.12 33.06 -9.44
CA LYS A 56 20.07 32.27 -10.21
C LYS A 56 20.35 32.90 -11.59
N GLU A 57 21.47 33.61 -11.72
CA GLU A 57 21.82 34.38 -12.92
C GLU A 57 21.92 33.56 -14.23
N ASP A 58 22.29 32.27 -14.14
CA ASP A 58 22.39 31.37 -15.29
C ASP A 58 21.05 30.74 -15.71
N LEU A 59 19.98 30.99 -14.95
CA LEU A 59 18.63 30.47 -15.20
C LEU A 59 17.71 31.60 -15.64
N LEU A 60 17.03 31.43 -16.78
CA LEU A 60 16.09 32.42 -17.35
C LEU A 60 16.73 33.82 -17.58
N PRO A 61 17.86 33.92 -18.31
CA PRO A 61 18.56 35.19 -18.48
C PRO A 61 17.65 36.28 -19.09
N GLY A 62 17.54 37.41 -18.39
CA GLY A 62 16.70 38.55 -18.79
C GLY A 62 15.22 38.42 -18.43
N PHE A 63 14.84 37.39 -17.66
CA PHE A 63 13.46 37.15 -17.22
C PHE A 63 13.36 36.83 -15.72
N ASN A 64 12.28 37.29 -15.08
CA ASN A 64 11.88 36.86 -13.74
C ASN A 64 10.57 36.06 -13.82
N LEU A 65 10.51 34.96 -13.07
CA LEU A 65 9.33 34.14 -12.92
C LEU A 65 8.44 34.68 -11.79
N THR A 66 7.14 34.80 -12.06
CA THR A 66 6.13 35.28 -11.10
C THR A 66 4.94 34.34 -11.03
N LEU A 67 4.48 34.08 -9.81
CA LEU A 67 3.33 33.23 -9.54
C LEU A 67 2.13 34.05 -9.14
N HIS A 68 1.02 33.84 -9.84
CA HIS A 68 -0.29 34.39 -9.51
C HIS A 68 -1.14 33.28 -8.94
N SER A 69 -1.51 33.36 -7.67
CA SER A 69 -2.17 32.24 -7.00
C SER A 69 -3.39 32.62 -6.20
N ASN A 70 -4.40 31.74 -6.18
CA ASN A 70 -5.59 31.88 -5.34
C ASN A 70 -5.94 30.54 -4.66
N ASP A 71 -6.78 30.65 -3.63
CA ASP A 71 -7.29 29.50 -2.87
C ASP A 71 -8.36 28.73 -3.66
N SER A 72 -8.27 27.41 -3.62
CA SER A 72 -9.25 26.49 -4.22
C SER A 72 -10.04 25.67 -3.21
N GLU A 73 -9.62 25.66 -1.94
CA GLU A 73 -10.22 24.84 -0.87
C GLU A 73 -10.31 23.33 -1.18
N CYS A 74 -9.60 22.85 -2.22
CA CYS A 74 -9.73 21.50 -2.81
C CYS A 74 -11.16 21.20 -3.34
N GLU A 75 -11.91 22.25 -3.68
CA GLU A 75 -13.25 22.17 -4.26
C GLU A 75 -13.18 22.37 -5.79
N PRO A 76 -13.68 21.43 -6.61
CA PRO A 76 -13.60 21.50 -8.07
C PRO A 76 -14.21 22.76 -8.70
N GLY A 77 -15.37 23.22 -8.22
CA GLY A 77 -16.06 24.40 -8.74
C GLY A 77 -15.27 25.69 -8.49
N LEU A 78 -14.77 25.89 -7.28
CA LEU A 78 -13.91 27.00 -6.90
C LEU A 78 -12.57 26.92 -7.66
N GLY A 79 -11.99 25.73 -7.77
CA GLY A 79 -10.79 25.50 -8.60
C GLY A 79 -10.97 25.91 -10.05
N ALA A 80 -12.13 25.60 -10.66
CA ALA A 80 -12.47 26.08 -12.00
C ALA A 80 -12.61 27.60 -12.05
N SER A 81 -13.32 28.21 -11.09
CA SER A 81 -13.47 29.67 -10.99
C SER A 81 -12.12 30.38 -10.88
N VAL A 82 -11.21 29.86 -10.06
CA VAL A 82 -9.84 30.36 -9.94
C VAL A 82 -9.09 30.24 -11.28
N MET A 83 -9.19 29.10 -11.96
CA MET A 83 -8.60 28.95 -13.29
C MET A 83 -9.15 30.00 -14.26
N TYR A 84 -10.46 30.21 -14.33
CA TYR A 84 -11.05 31.25 -15.18
C TYR A 84 -10.52 32.64 -14.84
N ASN A 85 -10.43 32.99 -13.56
CA ASN A 85 -9.86 34.26 -13.12
C ASN A 85 -8.40 34.41 -13.59
N LEU A 86 -7.58 33.37 -13.40
CA LEU A 86 -6.19 33.37 -13.85
C LEU A 86 -6.07 33.50 -15.38
N LEU A 87 -6.97 32.90 -16.15
CA LEU A 87 -6.88 32.91 -17.62
C LEU A 87 -7.40 34.19 -18.25
N TYR A 88 -8.53 34.72 -17.77
CA TYR A 88 -9.21 35.85 -18.39
C TYR A 88 -8.72 37.22 -17.91
N ASN A 89 -7.97 37.26 -16.80
CA ASN A 89 -7.35 38.49 -16.32
C ASN A 89 -5.85 38.53 -16.63
N ALA A 90 -5.40 39.69 -17.09
CA ALA A 90 -3.98 39.96 -17.29
C ALA A 90 -3.19 39.80 -15.98
N PRO A 91 -1.90 39.42 -16.03
CA PRO A 91 -1.12 39.10 -17.22
C PRO A 91 -1.40 37.68 -17.74
N GLN A 92 -0.94 37.33 -18.95
CA GLN A 92 -1.15 35.99 -19.52
C GLN A 92 -0.24 34.93 -18.88
N LYS A 93 -0.79 33.76 -18.54
CA LYS A 93 -0.07 32.67 -17.86
C LYS A 93 0.46 31.67 -18.88
N LEU A 94 1.70 31.21 -18.68
CA LEU A 94 2.37 30.21 -19.54
C LEU A 94 2.06 28.77 -19.12
N MET A 95 1.86 28.55 -17.83
CA MET A 95 1.59 27.25 -17.22
C MET A 95 0.70 27.42 -15.98
N LEU A 96 0.04 26.34 -15.57
CA LEU A 96 -0.74 26.28 -14.34
C LEU A 96 -0.16 25.25 -13.37
N LEU A 97 -0.05 25.63 -12.10
CA LEU A 97 0.22 24.76 -10.97
C LEU A 97 -1.09 24.48 -10.24
N ALA A 98 -1.38 23.21 -9.96
CA ALA A 98 -2.56 22.79 -9.22
C ALA A 98 -2.21 21.74 -8.16
N GLY A 99 -2.95 21.71 -7.06
CA GLY A 99 -2.65 20.84 -5.92
C GLY A 99 -3.47 19.56 -5.90
N CYS A 100 -4.63 19.64 -5.26
CA CYS A 100 -5.52 18.52 -4.96
C CYS A 100 -6.02 17.76 -6.21
N SER A 101 -6.16 16.43 -6.11
CA SER A 101 -6.53 15.55 -7.24
C SER A 101 -7.81 15.96 -7.95
N THR A 102 -8.86 16.32 -7.22
CA THR A 102 -10.16 16.70 -7.79
C THR A 102 -10.07 18.01 -8.59
N VAL A 103 -9.33 19.00 -8.09
CA VAL A 103 -9.06 20.26 -8.78
C VAL A 103 -8.14 20.04 -9.98
N CYS A 104 -7.10 19.23 -9.84
CA CYS A 104 -6.20 18.86 -10.94
C CYS A 104 -6.95 18.21 -12.10
N THR A 105 -7.90 17.31 -11.83
CA THR A 105 -8.77 16.72 -12.85
C THR A 105 -9.51 17.81 -13.63
N THR A 106 -10.23 18.69 -12.93
CA THR A 106 -10.99 19.78 -13.55
C THR A 106 -10.13 20.73 -14.37
N VAL A 107 -9.00 21.16 -13.79
CA VAL A 107 -8.09 22.14 -14.42
C VAL A 107 -7.40 21.52 -15.63
N ALA A 108 -6.88 20.30 -15.53
CA ALA A 108 -6.15 19.66 -16.61
C ALA A 108 -7.05 19.23 -17.77
N GLU A 109 -8.29 18.82 -17.49
CA GLU A 109 -9.26 18.50 -18.53
C GLU A 109 -9.62 19.74 -19.37
N ALA A 110 -9.72 20.91 -18.74
CA ALA A 110 -10.00 22.18 -19.40
C ALA A 110 -8.75 22.80 -20.07
N ALA A 111 -7.58 22.72 -19.44
CA ALA A 111 -6.37 23.46 -19.85
C ALA A 111 -5.90 23.18 -21.28
N LYS A 112 -6.15 21.96 -21.80
CA LYS A 112 -5.83 21.60 -23.19
C LYS A 112 -6.53 22.49 -24.23
N MET A 113 -7.67 23.10 -23.88
CA MET A 113 -8.40 24.02 -24.76
C MET A 113 -7.68 25.37 -24.94
N TRP A 114 -6.78 25.73 -24.02
CA TRP A 114 -5.94 26.94 -24.07
C TRP A 114 -4.47 26.64 -24.37
N ASN A 115 -4.16 25.42 -24.85
CA ASN A 115 -2.80 24.93 -25.09
C ASN A 115 -1.88 25.10 -23.87
N LEU A 116 -2.42 24.92 -22.66
CA LEU A 116 -1.67 25.07 -21.42
C LEU A 116 -1.17 23.72 -20.90
N VAL A 117 0.06 23.74 -20.40
CA VAL A 117 0.64 22.65 -19.62
C VAL A 117 0.28 22.87 -18.15
N VAL A 118 -0.23 21.81 -17.52
CA VAL A 118 -0.60 21.81 -16.09
C VAL A 118 0.40 20.93 -15.34
N LEU A 119 1.00 21.45 -14.28
CA LEU A 119 1.90 20.71 -13.41
C LEU A 119 1.27 20.58 -12.02
N CYS A 120 0.80 19.38 -11.69
CA CYS A 120 0.17 19.09 -10.42
C CYS A 120 1.20 18.71 -9.34
N TYR A 121 1.24 19.45 -8.24
CA TYR A 121 2.24 19.23 -7.18
C TYR A 121 1.78 18.31 -6.04
N GLY A 122 0.46 18.07 -5.92
CA GLY A 122 -0.12 17.28 -4.82
C GLY A 122 -1.11 16.19 -5.24
N ALA A 123 -1.30 15.97 -6.54
CA ALA A 123 -2.34 15.08 -7.04
C ALA A 123 -1.86 13.64 -7.23
N SER A 124 -2.39 12.73 -6.43
CA SER A 124 -2.03 11.30 -6.42
C SER A 124 -3.00 10.40 -7.19
N SER A 125 -4.15 10.90 -7.66
CA SER A 125 -5.17 10.08 -8.32
C SER A 125 -4.61 9.36 -9.56
N PRO A 126 -4.77 8.02 -9.67
CA PRO A 126 -4.42 7.24 -10.85
C PRO A 126 -5.11 7.70 -12.13
N ALA A 127 -6.31 8.27 -12.04
CA ALA A 127 -7.07 8.71 -13.20
C ALA A 127 -6.33 9.76 -14.03
N LEU A 128 -5.47 10.56 -13.40
CA LEU A 128 -4.68 11.61 -14.05
C LEU A 128 -3.57 11.08 -14.98
N SER A 129 -3.23 9.80 -14.91
CA SER A 129 -2.27 9.15 -15.81
C SER A 129 -2.83 8.89 -17.22
N ASP A 130 -4.14 9.07 -17.43
CA ASP A 130 -4.78 8.88 -18.74
C ASP A 130 -4.43 10.02 -19.71
N ARG A 131 -3.48 9.75 -20.61
CA ARG A 131 -3.02 10.69 -21.64
C ARG A 131 -4.08 11.05 -22.68
N SER A 132 -5.09 10.22 -22.89
CA SER A 132 -6.18 10.53 -23.81
C SER A 132 -7.06 11.66 -23.26
N ARG A 133 -7.25 11.69 -21.94
CA ARG A 133 -8.00 12.72 -21.24
C ARG A 133 -7.15 13.93 -20.88
N PHE A 134 -5.92 13.70 -20.38
CA PHE A 134 -4.99 14.70 -19.85
C PHE A 134 -3.66 14.75 -20.64
N PRO A 135 -3.68 15.21 -21.91
CA PRO A 135 -2.50 15.16 -22.78
C PRO A 135 -1.37 16.11 -22.34
N THR A 136 -1.70 17.19 -21.63
CA THR A 136 -0.74 18.25 -21.23
C THR A 136 -0.46 18.29 -19.73
N LEU A 137 -0.85 17.26 -18.98
CA LEU A 137 -0.61 17.17 -17.54
C LEU A 137 0.78 16.61 -17.23
N PHE A 138 1.45 17.17 -16.23
CA PHE A 138 2.56 16.54 -15.54
C PHE A 138 2.29 16.61 -14.04
N ARG A 139 2.98 15.81 -13.24
CA ARG A 139 2.92 15.94 -11.78
C ARG A 139 4.22 15.58 -11.09
N THR A 140 4.60 16.39 -10.10
CA THR A 140 5.71 16.07 -9.19
C THR A 140 5.28 15.17 -8.05
N HIS A 141 3.98 15.02 -7.81
CA HIS A 141 3.47 13.98 -6.92
C HIS A 141 3.42 12.62 -7.64
N PRO A 142 4.01 11.55 -7.08
CA PRO A 142 3.87 10.20 -7.65
C PRO A 142 2.41 9.72 -7.69
N SER A 143 2.06 8.88 -8.66
CA SER A 143 0.76 8.22 -8.70
C SER A 143 0.59 7.27 -7.52
N ALA A 144 -0.61 7.16 -6.96
CA ALA A 144 -0.91 6.18 -5.92
C ALA A 144 -0.71 4.71 -6.39
N THR A 145 -0.75 4.46 -7.71
CA THR A 145 -0.46 3.12 -8.26
C THR A 145 1.00 2.71 -8.12
N VAL A 146 1.93 3.62 -7.82
CA VAL A 146 3.36 3.29 -7.65
C VAL A 146 3.57 2.30 -6.50
N HIS A 147 2.65 2.25 -5.54
CA HIS A 147 2.70 1.32 -4.41
C HIS A 147 2.34 -0.12 -4.79
N ASN A 148 1.51 -0.33 -5.81
CA ASN A 148 0.99 -1.65 -6.14
C ASN A 148 2.06 -2.62 -6.67
N PRO A 149 2.95 -2.23 -7.61
CA PRO A 149 4.09 -3.06 -7.99
C PRO A 149 4.94 -3.49 -6.79
N THR A 150 5.18 -2.57 -5.85
CA THR A 150 5.94 -2.85 -4.62
C THR A 150 5.24 -3.90 -3.76
N ARG A 151 3.93 -3.75 -3.54
CA ARG A 151 3.11 -4.71 -2.77
C ARG A 151 3.14 -6.10 -3.41
N ILE A 152 2.99 -6.18 -4.73
CA ILE A 152 3.07 -7.45 -5.48
C ILE A 152 4.44 -8.09 -5.31
N LYS A 153 5.54 -7.31 -5.45
CA LYS A 153 6.90 -7.82 -5.27
C LYS A 153 7.13 -8.36 -3.86
N LEU A 154 6.58 -7.70 -2.85
CA LEU A 154 6.62 -8.15 -1.46
C LEU A 154 5.82 -9.44 -1.25
N MET A 155 4.62 -9.54 -1.82
CA MET A 155 3.82 -10.76 -1.78
C MET A 155 4.57 -11.94 -2.41
N GLN A 156 5.23 -11.72 -3.55
CA GLN A 156 6.08 -12.74 -4.19
C GLN A 156 7.29 -13.13 -3.32
N LYS A 157 8.01 -12.15 -2.75
CA LYS A 157 9.17 -12.40 -1.87
C LYS A 157 8.80 -13.26 -0.67
N PHE A 158 7.66 -13.00 -0.03
CA PHE A 158 7.21 -13.73 1.16
C PHE A 158 6.36 -14.97 0.85
N GLY A 159 6.14 -15.28 -0.43
CA GLY A 159 5.35 -16.45 -0.86
C GLY A 159 3.85 -16.34 -0.55
N TRP A 160 3.32 -15.12 -0.46
CA TRP A 160 1.89 -14.89 -0.26
C TRP A 160 1.16 -14.94 -1.61
N SER A 161 0.18 -15.83 -1.68
CA SER A 161 -0.63 -16.10 -2.87
C SER A 161 -2.10 -15.73 -2.69
N ARG A 162 -2.52 -15.41 -1.46
CA ARG A 162 -3.88 -15.01 -1.09
C ARG A 162 -3.88 -13.75 -0.27
N VAL A 163 -4.63 -12.75 -0.71
CA VAL A 163 -4.73 -11.44 -0.05
C VAL A 163 -6.18 -10.98 0.05
N ALA A 164 -6.45 -10.05 0.95
CA ALA A 164 -7.72 -9.34 1.03
C ALA A 164 -7.49 -7.83 0.93
N ILE A 165 -8.52 -7.10 0.52
CA ILE A 165 -8.47 -5.65 0.34
C ILE A 165 -9.53 -5.00 1.20
N LEU A 166 -9.15 -3.95 1.93
CA LEU A 166 -10.04 -3.06 2.66
C LEU A 166 -9.82 -1.62 2.21
N GLN A 167 -10.84 -0.99 1.65
CA GLN A 167 -10.74 0.40 1.16
C GLN A 167 -11.81 1.32 1.77
N GLN A 168 -11.46 2.59 1.96
CA GLN A 168 -12.45 3.66 2.09
C GLN A 168 -13.00 4.01 0.70
N ALA A 169 -14.27 4.40 0.62
CA ALA A 169 -14.95 4.74 -0.62
C ALA A 169 -14.58 6.15 -1.14
N GLU A 170 -13.29 6.36 -1.39
CA GLU A 170 -12.73 7.57 -2.00
C GLU A 170 -12.23 7.24 -3.42
N GLU A 171 -12.37 8.18 -4.35
CA GLU A 171 -11.99 7.99 -5.76
C GLU A 171 -10.56 7.49 -5.94
N VAL A 172 -9.60 8.09 -5.22
CA VAL A 172 -8.18 7.70 -5.26
C VAL A 172 -7.95 6.27 -4.81
N PHE A 173 -8.68 5.78 -3.80
CA PHE A 173 -8.53 4.41 -3.29
C PHE A 173 -9.26 3.41 -4.18
N ILE A 174 -10.41 3.78 -4.76
CA ILE A 174 -11.13 2.94 -5.71
C ILE A 174 -10.25 2.62 -6.92
N SER A 175 -9.71 3.64 -7.57
CA SER A 175 -8.85 3.45 -8.75
C SER A 175 -7.52 2.75 -8.42
N THR A 176 -6.97 2.98 -7.22
CA THR A 176 -5.77 2.24 -6.75
C THR A 176 -6.06 0.76 -6.54
N VAL A 177 -7.26 0.40 -6.05
CA VAL A 177 -7.67 -1.00 -5.89
C VAL A 177 -7.90 -1.68 -7.24
N GLU A 178 -8.47 -0.99 -8.22
CA GLU A 178 -8.67 -1.54 -9.57
C GLU A 178 -7.33 -1.87 -10.26
N ASP A 179 -6.32 -1.02 -10.13
CA ASP A 179 -4.95 -1.32 -10.59
C ASP A 179 -4.34 -2.50 -9.80
N LEU A 180 -4.55 -2.57 -8.49
CA LEU A 180 -4.06 -3.68 -7.66
C LEU A 180 -4.71 -5.01 -8.06
N GLU A 181 -6.03 -5.03 -8.30
CA GLU A 181 -6.79 -6.21 -8.75
C GLU A 181 -6.23 -6.76 -10.06
N THR A 182 -5.95 -5.86 -11.01
CA THR A 182 -5.36 -6.21 -12.31
C THR A 182 -3.99 -6.85 -12.12
N ARG A 183 -3.12 -6.24 -11.32
CA ARG A 183 -1.76 -6.75 -11.08
C ARG A 183 -1.72 -8.04 -10.27
N CYS A 184 -2.61 -8.20 -9.30
CA CYS A 184 -2.76 -9.46 -8.56
C CYS A 184 -3.10 -10.61 -9.53
N LYS A 185 -4.04 -10.37 -10.46
CA LYS A 185 -4.42 -11.35 -11.47
C LYS A 185 -3.24 -11.73 -12.38
N GLU A 186 -2.46 -10.75 -12.83
CA GLU A 186 -1.26 -10.98 -13.66
C GLU A 186 -0.17 -11.75 -12.90
N ALA A 187 -0.02 -11.50 -11.60
CA ALA A 187 0.96 -12.15 -10.73
C ALA A 187 0.50 -13.51 -10.18
N GLY A 188 -0.71 -13.97 -10.49
CA GLY A 188 -1.28 -15.22 -9.97
C GLY A 188 -1.63 -15.16 -8.47
N ILE A 189 -1.88 -13.98 -7.92
CA ILE A 189 -2.26 -13.74 -6.53
C ILE A 189 -3.79 -13.63 -6.46
N GLU A 190 -4.42 -14.47 -5.65
CA GLU A 190 -5.87 -14.51 -5.46
C GLU A 190 -6.32 -13.44 -4.44
N ILE A 191 -7.35 -12.67 -4.81
CA ILE A 191 -8.03 -11.76 -3.89
C ILE A 191 -9.22 -12.49 -3.26
N VAL A 192 -9.08 -12.85 -1.99
CA VAL A 192 -10.07 -13.64 -1.24
C VAL A 192 -11.35 -12.84 -1.00
N THR A 193 -11.21 -11.56 -0.65
CA THR A 193 -12.33 -10.66 -0.46
C THR A 193 -11.91 -9.22 -0.62
N ARG A 194 -12.81 -8.40 -1.16
CA ARG A 194 -12.72 -6.95 -1.20
C ARG A 194 -13.85 -6.38 -0.36
N GLN A 195 -13.50 -5.52 0.60
CA GLN A 195 -14.44 -4.83 1.47
C GLN A 195 -14.26 -3.32 1.31
N SER A 196 -15.36 -2.58 1.31
CA SER A 196 -15.36 -1.11 1.22
C SER A 196 -16.24 -0.51 2.31
N PHE A 197 -15.87 0.67 2.82
CA PHE A 197 -16.68 1.40 3.78
C PHE A 197 -16.65 2.91 3.50
N LEU A 198 -17.70 3.62 3.93
CA LEU A 198 -17.78 5.09 3.84
C LEU A 198 -17.23 5.75 5.10
N SER A 199 -17.74 5.40 6.28
CA SER A 199 -17.36 6.07 7.54
C SER A 199 -17.11 5.10 8.70
N ASP A 200 -17.92 4.04 8.81
CA ASP A 200 -17.77 3.00 9.83
C ASP A 200 -17.18 1.72 9.21
N PRO A 201 -15.96 1.30 9.62
CA PRO A 201 -15.33 0.09 9.11
C PRO A 201 -15.77 -1.20 9.81
N THR A 202 -16.63 -1.15 10.84
CA THR A 202 -16.93 -2.29 11.73
C THR A 202 -17.36 -3.56 10.99
N ASP A 203 -18.36 -3.47 10.11
CA ASP A 203 -18.86 -4.65 9.40
C ASP A 203 -17.86 -5.14 8.33
N ALA A 204 -17.16 -4.21 7.68
CA ALA A 204 -16.12 -4.53 6.70
C ALA A 204 -14.98 -5.33 7.35
N VAL A 205 -14.48 -4.90 8.51
CA VAL A 205 -13.42 -5.60 9.26
C VAL A 205 -13.93 -6.94 9.80
N ARG A 206 -15.19 -7.01 10.27
CA ARG A 206 -15.81 -8.29 10.70
C ARG A 206 -15.89 -9.31 9.56
N ASN A 207 -16.16 -8.87 8.34
CA ASN A 207 -16.19 -9.74 7.17
C ASN A 207 -14.80 -10.27 6.80
N LEU A 208 -13.73 -9.48 6.93
CA LEU A 208 -12.35 -9.96 6.74
C LEU A 208 -12.04 -11.16 7.65
N ARG A 209 -12.44 -11.06 8.93
CA ARG A 209 -12.30 -12.16 9.89
C ARG A 209 -13.06 -13.41 9.47
N ARG A 210 -14.30 -13.25 9.01
CA ARG A 210 -15.14 -14.38 8.56
C ARG A 210 -14.54 -15.14 7.38
N GLN A 211 -13.76 -14.45 6.54
CA GLN A 211 -13.12 -15.02 5.35
C GLN A 211 -11.71 -15.60 5.61
N ASP A 212 -11.24 -15.67 6.87
CA ASP A 212 -9.86 -16.06 7.24
C ASP A 212 -8.81 -15.25 6.44
N ALA A 213 -9.06 -13.95 6.26
CA ALA A 213 -8.13 -13.05 5.58
C ALA A 213 -6.91 -12.76 6.48
N ARG A 214 -5.71 -13.10 6.00
CA ARG A 214 -4.46 -12.99 6.77
C ARG A 214 -3.53 -11.90 6.27
N ILE A 215 -3.41 -11.76 4.96
CA ILE A 215 -2.62 -10.70 4.32
C ILE A 215 -3.61 -9.66 3.79
N ILE A 216 -3.60 -8.46 4.34
CA ILE A 216 -4.65 -7.46 4.11
C ILE A 216 -4.02 -6.16 3.62
N VAL A 217 -4.52 -5.63 2.51
CA VAL A 217 -4.13 -4.31 1.99
C VAL A 217 -5.19 -3.28 2.37
N GLY A 218 -4.81 -2.34 3.23
CA GLY A 218 -5.65 -1.24 3.72
C GLY A 218 -5.38 0.07 2.96
N LEU A 219 -6.43 0.66 2.39
CA LEU A 219 -6.38 1.92 1.63
C LEU A 219 -7.43 2.90 2.14
N PHE A 220 -7.00 3.85 2.96
CA PHE A 220 -7.88 4.82 3.60
C PHE A 220 -7.08 6.03 4.10
N TYR A 221 -7.76 7.11 4.50
CA TYR A 221 -7.10 8.25 5.15
C TYR A 221 -6.82 7.99 6.63
N VAL A 222 -5.94 8.79 7.23
CA VAL A 222 -5.43 8.58 8.60
C VAL A 222 -6.53 8.52 9.68
N VAL A 223 -7.61 9.30 9.54
CA VAL A 223 -8.77 9.27 10.45
C VAL A 223 -9.49 7.92 10.39
N ALA A 224 -9.74 7.42 9.17
CA ALA A 224 -10.34 6.12 8.96
C ALA A 224 -9.40 4.98 9.39
N ALA A 225 -8.08 5.16 9.21
CA ALA A 225 -7.06 4.21 9.64
C ALA A 225 -7.12 3.94 11.15
N ARG A 226 -7.32 4.99 11.98
CA ARG A 226 -7.43 4.83 13.43
C ARG A 226 -8.69 4.06 13.83
N ARG A 227 -9.81 4.29 13.12
CA ARG A 227 -11.04 3.51 13.32
C ARG A 227 -10.84 2.04 12.95
N VAL A 228 -10.18 1.77 11.82
CA VAL A 228 -9.84 0.41 11.37
C VAL A 228 -8.92 -0.28 12.37
N LEU A 229 -7.87 0.37 12.89
CA LEU A 229 -7.00 -0.19 13.92
C LEU A 229 -7.76 -0.58 15.20
N CYS A 230 -8.69 0.25 15.65
CA CYS A 230 -9.51 -0.08 16.82
C CYS A 230 -10.40 -1.31 16.55
N GLU A 231 -10.96 -1.45 15.35
CA GLU A 231 -11.72 -2.63 14.97
C GLU A 231 -10.83 -3.87 14.74
N MET A 232 -9.59 -3.72 14.24
CA MET A 232 -8.60 -4.79 14.17
C MET A 232 -8.33 -5.38 15.55
N TYR A 233 -8.17 -4.52 16.56
CA TYR A 233 -8.01 -4.94 17.95
C TYR A 233 -9.24 -5.72 18.45
N LYS A 234 -10.44 -5.14 18.32
CA LYS A 234 -11.69 -5.76 18.78
C LYS A 234 -11.98 -7.10 18.10
N GLN A 235 -11.64 -7.23 16.82
CA GLN A 235 -11.83 -8.45 16.03
C GLN A 235 -10.64 -9.42 16.11
N GLN A 236 -9.56 -9.07 16.81
CA GLN A 236 -8.33 -9.88 16.94
C GLN A 236 -7.68 -10.22 15.58
N LEU A 237 -7.63 -9.24 14.68
CA LEU A 237 -6.99 -9.32 13.36
C LEU A 237 -5.57 -8.72 13.36
N TYR A 238 -4.76 -9.06 14.36
CA TYR A 238 -3.38 -8.60 14.53
C TYR A 238 -2.52 -9.72 15.16
N GLY A 239 -1.20 -9.53 15.21
CA GLY A 239 -0.23 -10.49 15.76
C GLY A 239 0.24 -11.54 14.73
N ARG A 240 0.89 -12.62 15.19
CA ARG A 240 1.62 -13.63 14.38
C ARG A 240 0.95 -14.23 13.13
N ALA A 241 -0.36 -14.11 13.00
CA ALA A 241 -1.12 -14.72 11.89
C ALA A 241 -1.58 -13.71 10.83
N TYR A 242 -1.40 -12.40 11.07
CA TYR A 242 -1.93 -11.35 10.23
C TYR A 242 -0.84 -10.36 9.83
N VAL A 243 -0.91 -9.89 8.58
CA VAL A 243 -0.06 -8.82 8.05
C VAL A 243 -0.96 -7.79 7.41
N TRP A 244 -0.77 -6.53 7.80
CA TRP A 244 -1.47 -5.40 7.23
C TRP A 244 -0.51 -4.55 6.42
N PHE A 245 -0.91 -4.16 5.22
CA PHE A 245 -0.29 -3.09 4.47
C PHE A 245 -1.08 -1.81 4.67
N PHE A 246 -0.44 -0.77 5.16
CA PHE A 246 -0.96 0.60 5.16
C PHE A 246 -0.16 1.48 4.19
N ILE A 247 -0.66 2.69 4.00
CA ILE A 247 0.02 3.73 3.23
C ILE A 247 1.01 4.43 4.17
N GLY A 248 2.24 4.70 3.72
CA GLY A 248 3.30 5.20 4.61
C GLY A 248 3.34 6.72 4.85
N TRP A 249 2.64 7.52 4.05
CA TRP A 249 2.53 8.99 4.19
C TRP A 249 1.83 9.50 5.48
N TYR A 250 1.51 8.64 6.44
CA TYR A 250 0.96 9.08 7.71
C TYR A 250 2.09 9.59 8.61
N GLU A 251 1.79 10.60 9.43
CA GLU A 251 2.73 11.10 10.42
C GLU A 251 3.16 10.01 11.43
N ASP A 252 4.39 10.10 11.94
CA ASP A 252 4.83 9.23 13.01
C ASP A 252 3.89 9.34 14.22
N ASN A 253 3.61 8.19 14.85
CA ASN A 253 2.68 8.07 15.98
C ASN A 253 1.21 8.43 15.67
N TRP A 254 0.81 8.48 14.39
CA TRP A 254 -0.57 8.77 13.97
C TRP A 254 -1.65 7.91 14.66
N TYR A 255 -1.31 6.71 15.10
CA TYR A 255 -2.22 5.74 15.70
C TYR A 255 -2.52 6.00 17.20
N GLU A 256 -1.84 6.94 17.84
CA GLU A 256 -2.04 7.30 19.26
C GLU A 256 -2.62 8.69 19.49
N VAL A 257 -2.66 9.51 18.44
CA VAL A 257 -3.13 10.89 18.48
C VAL A 257 -4.62 10.99 18.16
N ASN A 258 -5.25 12.08 18.61
CA ASN A 258 -6.64 12.45 18.30
C ASN A 258 -7.75 11.44 18.68
N LEU A 259 -7.42 10.34 19.39
CA LEU A 259 -8.40 9.29 19.74
C LEU A 259 -9.65 9.82 20.44
N LYS A 260 -9.51 10.77 21.38
CA LYS A 260 -10.64 11.39 22.09
C LYS A 260 -11.48 12.29 21.16
N ASN A 261 -10.83 13.11 20.35
CA ASN A 261 -11.50 14.05 19.44
C ASN A 261 -12.28 13.32 18.35
N GLU A 262 -11.81 12.13 17.94
CA GLU A 262 -12.42 11.31 16.92
C GLU A 262 -13.40 10.26 17.46
N ASN A 263 -13.70 10.29 18.76
CA ASN A 263 -14.59 9.36 19.47
C ASN A 263 -14.19 7.88 19.31
N ILE A 264 -12.89 7.58 19.32
CA ILE A 264 -12.37 6.22 19.21
C ILE A 264 -12.39 5.56 20.60
N SER A 265 -13.05 4.40 20.69
CA SER A 265 -13.25 3.69 21.97
C SER A 265 -12.01 2.98 22.52
N CYS A 266 -10.99 2.76 21.69
CA CYS A 266 -9.79 1.98 22.08
C CYS A 266 -8.75 2.84 22.82
N THR A 267 -8.00 2.21 23.73
CA THR A 267 -6.88 2.89 24.44
C THR A 267 -5.62 2.94 23.57
N LYS A 268 -4.64 3.78 23.93
CA LYS A 268 -3.37 3.88 23.19
C LYS A 268 -2.62 2.55 23.14
N GLU A 269 -2.64 1.79 24.23
CA GLU A 269 -2.03 0.47 24.32
C GLU A 269 -2.70 -0.52 23.36
N GLN A 270 -4.03 -0.47 23.23
CA GLN A 270 -4.77 -1.29 22.28
C GLN A 270 -4.44 -0.93 20.83
N MET A 271 -4.31 0.35 20.54
CA MET A 271 -3.89 0.85 19.23
C MET A 271 -2.47 0.40 18.88
N ARG A 272 -1.52 0.51 19.83
CA ARG A 272 -0.14 0.01 19.68
C ARG A 272 -0.09 -1.48 19.34
N MET A 273 -0.86 -2.29 20.08
CA MET A 273 -0.93 -3.73 19.83
C MET A 273 -1.47 -4.06 18.45
N ALA A 274 -2.51 -3.35 17.99
CA ALA A 274 -3.08 -3.56 16.66
C ALA A 274 -2.17 -3.08 15.52
N ALA A 275 -1.40 -2.01 15.76
CA ALA A 275 -0.45 -1.47 14.78
C ALA A 275 0.84 -2.29 14.68
N GLN A 276 1.19 -3.12 15.67
CA GLN A 276 2.46 -3.85 15.67
C GLN A 276 2.61 -4.73 14.42
N GLY A 277 3.76 -4.61 13.74
CA GLY A 277 4.18 -5.49 12.65
C GLY A 277 3.56 -5.18 11.29
N HIS A 278 2.70 -4.15 11.17
CA HIS A 278 2.18 -3.74 9.87
C HIS A 278 3.30 -3.19 8.97
N LEU A 279 3.13 -3.36 7.67
CA LEU A 279 4.02 -2.86 6.63
C LEU A 279 3.46 -1.56 6.04
N THR A 280 4.34 -0.63 5.69
CA THR A 280 3.99 0.56 4.93
C THR A 280 4.73 0.58 3.60
N THR A 281 4.07 1.16 2.59
CA THR A 281 4.71 1.49 1.31
C THR A 281 4.48 2.96 1.03
N GLU A 282 5.54 3.70 0.76
CA GLU A 282 5.50 5.15 0.53
C GLU A 282 6.41 5.55 -0.64
N ALA A 283 6.01 6.56 -1.41
CA ALA A 283 6.89 7.16 -2.40
C ALA A 283 7.67 8.30 -1.72
N LEU A 284 9.00 8.30 -1.87
CA LEU A 284 9.84 9.29 -1.21
C LEU A 284 9.48 10.72 -1.64
N MET A 285 9.01 11.54 -0.69
CA MET A 285 8.75 12.97 -0.90
C MET A 285 9.93 13.85 -0.46
N TRP A 286 10.75 13.35 0.46
CA TRP A 286 11.98 13.99 0.93
C TRP A 286 13.19 13.17 0.54
N ASN A 287 14.15 13.79 -0.16
CA ASN A 287 15.41 13.12 -0.45
C ASN A 287 16.16 12.83 0.86
N GLN A 288 16.52 11.57 1.05
CA GLN A 288 17.17 11.06 2.26
C GLN A 288 18.69 11.32 2.24
N ASN A 289 19.25 11.65 1.08
CA ASN A 289 20.67 11.92 0.94
C ASN A 289 20.95 13.40 1.25
N ASN A 290 21.93 13.66 2.12
CA ASN A 290 22.34 15.01 2.48
C ASN A 290 23.23 15.70 1.43
N GLN A 291 23.03 15.37 0.15
CA GLN A 291 23.76 15.95 -0.98
C GLN A 291 23.13 17.28 -1.41
N LYS A 292 23.95 18.21 -1.90
CA LYS A 292 23.46 19.47 -2.45
C LYS A 292 22.71 19.22 -3.76
N THR A 293 21.53 19.82 -3.86
CA THR A 293 20.63 19.73 -5.02
C THR A 293 20.88 20.89 -6.00
N ILE A 294 20.05 21.01 -7.04
CA ILE A 294 20.18 22.09 -8.04
C ILE A 294 20.11 23.51 -7.46
N SER A 295 19.42 23.69 -6.33
CA SER A 295 19.34 24.96 -5.60
C SER A 295 20.58 25.27 -4.77
N GLY A 296 21.54 24.33 -4.68
CA GLY A 296 22.70 24.43 -3.79
C GLY A 296 22.42 24.04 -2.33
N MET A 297 21.17 23.73 -2.00
CA MET A 297 20.72 23.28 -0.67
C MET A 297 20.58 21.76 -0.61
N SER A 298 20.80 21.18 0.58
CA SER A 298 20.33 19.83 0.91
C SER A 298 18.84 19.84 1.29
N SER A 299 18.22 18.67 1.37
CA SER A 299 16.83 18.55 1.85
C SER A 299 16.67 18.99 3.32
N GLU A 300 17.73 18.86 4.12
CA GLU A 300 17.76 19.34 5.50
C GLU A 300 17.87 20.86 5.61
N ASP A 301 18.65 21.48 4.73
CA ASP A 301 18.72 22.95 4.65
C ASP A 301 17.36 23.52 4.22
N PHE A 302 16.73 22.89 3.21
CA PHE A 302 15.38 23.25 2.78
C PHE A 302 14.36 23.09 3.92
N ARG A 303 14.44 22.00 4.69
CA ARG A 303 13.55 21.76 5.84
C ARG A 303 13.60 22.90 6.85
N LYS A 304 14.81 23.35 7.21
CA LYS A 304 14.99 24.48 8.13
C LYS A 304 14.39 25.76 7.58
N ARG A 305 14.67 26.07 6.31
CA ARG A 305 14.14 27.28 5.66
C ARG A 305 12.62 27.27 5.51
N LEU A 306 12.03 26.10 5.23
CA LEU A 306 10.58 25.94 5.20
C LEU A 306 9.98 26.15 6.59
N ASN A 307 10.60 25.59 7.63
CA ASN A 307 10.15 25.79 9.02
C ASN A 307 10.14 27.27 9.39
N ASP A 308 11.21 28.01 9.06
CA ASP A 308 11.30 29.44 9.32
C ASP A 308 10.17 30.21 8.59
N ALA A 309 9.94 29.90 7.31
CA ALA A 309 8.86 30.50 6.53
C ALA A 309 7.45 30.19 7.10
N LEU A 310 7.26 28.98 7.63
CA LEU A 310 5.99 28.59 8.25
C LEU A 310 5.78 29.26 9.62
N ILE A 311 6.84 29.47 10.39
CA ILE A 311 6.78 30.23 11.64
C ILE A 311 6.39 31.68 11.35
N GLU A 312 6.92 32.29 10.30
CA GLU A 312 6.54 33.64 9.85
C GLU A 312 5.07 33.74 9.43
N GLU A 313 4.52 32.68 8.82
CA GLU A 313 3.09 32.58 8.47
C GLU A 313 2.20 32.21 9.68
N GLY A 314 2.78 32.04 10.88
CA GLY A 314 2.06 31.86 12.15
C GLY A 314 1.83 30.41 12.59
N TYR A 315 2.47 29.42 11.96
CA TYR A 315 2.36 28.01 12.36
C TYR A 315 3.27 27.66 13.54
N ASP A 316 2.78 26.79 14.43
CA ASP A 316 3.49 26.36 15.64
C ASP A 316 4.46 25.19 15.39
N ILE A 317 5.42 25.43 14.50
CA ILE A 317 6.45 24.43 14.16
C ILE A 317 7.32 24.09 15.40
N SER A 318 7.49 25.04 16.31
CA SER A 318 8.31 24.90 17.53
C SER A 318 7.86 23.76 18.45
N HIS A 319 6.57 23.39 18.43
CA HIS A 319 6.02 22.27 19.20
C HIS A 319 5.73 21.03 18.33
N ASN A 320 6.44 20.88 17.20
CA ASN A 320 6.25 19.80 16.22
C ASN A 320 4.81 19.71 15.68
N ARG A 321 4.13 20.86 15.52
CA ARG A 321 2.81 20.92 14.89
C ARG A 321 2.97 21.44 13.47
N TYR A 322 2.93 20.53 12.52
CA TYR A 322 3.07 20.84 11.12
C TYR A 322 1.69 21.05 10.47
N PRO A 323 1.54 22.02 9.57
CA PRO A 323 0.31 22.17 8.79
C PRO A 323 0.14 21.06 7.75
N GLU A 324 -1.07 20.95 7.20
CA GLU A 324 -1.32 20.05 6.09
C GLU A 324 -0.43 20.41 4.88
N GLY A 325 0.01 19.39 4.14
CA GLY A 325 0.89 19.58 2.98
C GLY A 325 2.37 19.69 3.32
N TYR A 326 2.76 19.64 4.60
CA TYR A 326 4.17 19.76 4.99
C TYR A 326 5.03 18.65 4.38
N GLN A 327 4.51 17.42 4.30
CA GLN A 327 5.22 16.30 3.68
C GLN A 327 5.39 16.48 2.17
N GLU A 328 4.41 17.10 1.51
CA GLU A 328 4.36 17.35 0.07
C GLU A 328 5.05 18.66 -0.34
N ALA A 329 5.42 19.52 0.61
CA ALA A 329 6.07 20.81 0.35
C ALA A 329 7.32 20.73 -0.57
N PRO A 330 8.21 19.72 -0.44
CA PRO A 330 9.32 19.52 -1.40
C PRO A 330 8.84 19.34 -2.85
N LEU A 331 7.67 18.73 -3.06
CA LEU A 331 7.10 18.48 -4.38
C LEU A 331 6.64 19.77 -5.06
N ALA A 332 6.11 20.71 -4.28
CA ALA A 332 5.73 22.04 -4.74
C ALA A 332 6.96 22.91 -5.04
N TYR A 333 8.00 22.82 -4.20
CA TYR A 333 9.29 23.47 -4.45
C TYR A 333 9.91 22.97 -5.76
N ASP A 334 10.01 21.65 -5.92
CA ASP A 334 10.56 21.03 -7.14
C ASP A 334 9.65 21.23 -8.37
N ALA A 335 8.35 21.48 -8.19
CA ALA A 335 7.46 21.83 -9.30
C ALA A 335 7.83 23.19 -9.92
N VAL A 336 8.10 24.20 -9.09
CA VAL A 336 8.55 25.52 -9.57
C VAL A 336 9.92 25.43 -10.26
N TRP A 337 10.85 24.65 -9.69
CA TRP A 337 12.14 24.37 -10.36
C TRP A 337 11.95 23.68 -11.72
N SER A 338 11.04 22.71 -11.80
CA SER A 338 10.73 22.02 -13.06
C SER A 338 10.22 23.00 -14.13
N VAL A 339 9.35 23.93 -13.74
CA VAL A 339 8.86 25.01 -14.62
C VAL A 339 10.00 25.89 -15.09
N ALA A 340 10.84 26.40 -14.20
CA ALA A 340 11.94 27.30 -14.55
C ALA A 340 12.94 26.62 -15.52
N LEU A 341 13.30 25.36 -15.26
CA LEU A 341 14.18 24.59 -16.14
C LEU A 341 13.54 24.32 -17.51
N ALA A 342 12.25 24.01 -17.55
CA ALA A 342 11.57 23.79 -18.81
C ALA A 342 11.42 25.07 -19.64
N PHE A 343 11.17 26.22 -18.99
CA PHE A 343 11.19 27.52 -19.66
C PHE A 343 12.57 27.85 -20.22
N ASN A 344 13.64 27.58 -19.45
CA ASN A 344 15.00 27.78 -19.94
C ASN A 344 15.31 26.91 -21.17
N LYS A 345 14.95 25.62 -21.12
CA LYS A 345 15.06 24.70 -22.27
C LYS A 345 14.19 25.15 -23.45
N THR A 346 13.02 25.70 -23.19
CA THR A 346 12.12 26.23 -24.23
C THR A 346 12.75 27.43 -24.92
N MET A 347 13.32 28.38 -24.18
CA MET A 347 14.04 29.53 -24.75
C MET A 347 15.21 29.08 -25.64
N GLN A 348 15.95 28.07 -25.20
CA GLN A 348 17.03 27.47 -26.00
C GLN A 348 16.50 26.86 -27.30
N LYS A 349 15.48 25.99 -27.22
CA LYS A 349 14.88 25.34 -28.40
C LYS A 349 14.28 26.34 -29.40
N LEU A 350 13.64 27.40 -28.92
CA LEU A 350 13.07 28.45 -29.78
C LEU A 350 14.17 29.22 -30.52
N LYS A 351 15.31 29.47 -29.86
CA LYS A 351 16.48 30.13 -30.45
C LYS A 351 17.18 29.24 -31.48
N GLU A 352 17.45 27.99 -31.12
CA GLU A 352 18.13 27.01 -32.01
C GLU A 352 17.28 26.67 -33.25
N GLY A 353 15.95 26.59 -33.08
CA GLY A 353 15.03 26.31 -34.17
C GLY A 353 14.80 27.48 -35.14
N ASN A 354 15.44 28.64 -34.91
CA ASN A 354 15.21 29.89 -35.68
C ASN A 354 13.71 30.25 -35.82
N ILE A 355 12.91 29.96 -34.79
CA ILE A 355 11.44 30.13 -34.83
C ILE A 355 11.05 31.62 -34.74
N GLY A 356 11.98 32.49 -34.33
CA GLY A 356 11.75 33.94 -34.24
C GLY A 356 10.75 34.35 -33.16
N LYS A 357 10.34 33.41 -32.29
CA LYS A 357 9.43 33.63 -31.16
C LYS A 357 10.16 33.52 -29.84
N THR A 358 9.67 34.24 -28.85
CA THR A 358 10.08 34.19 -27.45
C THR A 358 8.93 33.68 -26.58
N LEU A 359 9.20 33.35 -25.31
CA LEU A 359 8.14 32.98 -24.35
C LEU A 359 7.11 34.10 -24.14
N LYS A 360 7.45 35.36 -24.43
CA LYS A 360 6.52 36.50 -24.30
C LYS A 360 5.45 36.50 -25.38
N ASP A 361 5.72 35.85 -26.51
CA ASP A 361 4.82 35.80 -27.67
C ASP A 361 3.75 34.71 -27.52
N PHE A 362 3.73 34.00 -26.39
CA PHE A 362 2.74 32.97 -26.11
C PHE A 362 1.33 33.56 -26.06
N THR A 363 0.45 32.99 -26.89
CA THR A 363 -0.99 33.18 -26.81
C THR A 363 -1.65 31.84 -26.50
N TYR A 364 -2.88 31.82 -25.96
CA TYR A 364 -3.57 30.55 -25.67
C TYR A 364 -3.95 29.77 -26.94
N THR A 365 -3.73 30.34 -28.13
CA THR A 365 -3.89 29.66 -29.42
C THR A 365 -2.57 29.16 -30.00
N ASP A 366 -1.42 29.51 -29.40
CA ASP A 366 -0.09 29.16 -29.89
C ASP A 366 0.29 27.71 -29.56
N LYS A 367 0.08 26.83 -30.53
CA LYS A 367 0.49 25.42 -30.44
C LYS A 367 1.99 25.21 -30.50
N VAL A 368 2.75 26.12 -31.12
CA VAL A 368 4.20 25.95 -31.34
C VAL A 368 4.93 26.12 -30.01
N ILE A 369 4.66 27.22 -29.31
CA ILE A 369 5.26 27.46 -27.99
C ILE A 369 4.75 26.42 -26.99
N ALA A 370 3.44 26.12 -26.98
CA ALA A 370 2.87 25.09 -26.11
C ALA A 370 3.53 23.71 -26.28
N ASN A 371 3.69 23.23 -27.51
CA ASN A 371 4.35 21.95 -27.79
C ASN A 371 5.83 21.98 -27.42
N THR A 372 6.48 23.13 -27.55
CA THR A 372 7.89 23.30 -27.15
C THR A 372 8.03 23.25 -25.62
N ILE A 373 7.14 23.91 -24.88
CA ILE A 373 7.05 23.83 -23.41
C ILE A 373 6.79 22.39 -22.97
N TYR A 374 5.82 21.72 -23.60
CA TYR A 374 5.50 20.32 -23.31
C TYR A 374 6.72 19.41 -23.51
N SER A 375 7.39 19.52 -24.67
CA SER A 375 8.61 18.77 -24.97
C SER A 375 9.75 19.09 -24.00
N ALA A 376 9.90 20.36 -23.60
CA ALA A 376 10.89 20.78 -22.62
C ALA A 376 10.61 20.15 -21.25
N MET A 377 9.37 20.24 -20.75
CA MET A 377 8.92 19.60 -19.51
C MET A 377 9.16 18.09 -19.52
N ASN A 378 8.78 17.40 -20.60
CA ASN A 378 8.98 15.96 -20.73
C ASN A 378 10.46 15.55 -20.65
N SER A 379 11.37 16.42 -21.13
CA SER A 379 12.81 16.20 -21.08
C SER A 379 13.48 16.73 -19.80
N THR A 380 12.73 17.34 -18.88
CA THR A 380 13.28 17.89 -17.64
C THR A 380 13.62 16.78 -16.67
N GLN A 381 14.90 16.72 -16.29
CA GLN A 381 15.40 15.85 -15.25
C GLN A 381 16.46 16.60 -14.44
N PHE A 382 16.35 16.53 -13.11
CA PHE A 382 17.31 17.14 -12.20
C PHE A 382 17.21 16.51 -10.81
N LEU A 383 18.22 16.77 -9.98
CA LEU A 383 18.19 16.43 -8.57
C LEU A 383 17.63 17.62 -7.76
N GLY A 384 16.41 17.46 -7.26
CA GLY A 384 15.70 18.41 -6.39
C GLY A 384 15.70 17.99 -4.92
N VAL A 385 15.01 18.75 -4.08
CA VAL A 385 14.92 18.49 -2.62
C VAL A 385 14.07 17.27 -2.29
N SER A 386 13.17 16.90 -3.19
CA SER A 386 12.39 15.66 -3.11
C SER A 386 13.10 14.45 -3.73
N GLY A 387 14.27 14.65 -4.35
CA GLY A 387 15.09 13.60 -4.97
C GLY A 387 15.25 13.82 -6.46
N TRP A 388 15.55 12.75 -7.21
CA TRP A 388 15.53 12.84 -8.66
C TRP A 388 14.10 13.14 -9.13
N VAL A 389 13.96 14.19 -9.92
CA VAL A 389 12.71 14.62 -10.56
C VAL A 389 12.84 14.27 -12.03
N ALA A 390 11.96 13.38 -12.50
CA ALA A 390 11.80 13.02 -13.89
C ALA A 390 10.35 12.58 -14.11
N PHE A 391 9.86 12.75 -15.34
CA PHE A 391 8.48 12.43 -15.69
C PHE A 391 8.42 11.22 -16.63
N SER A 392 7.47 10.32 -16.39
CA SER A 392 7.19 9.20 -17.28
C SER A 392 6.48 9.66 -18.55
N SER A 393 6.32 8.76 -19.52
CA SER A 393 5.48 9.01 -20.70
C SER A 393 4.02 9.35 -20.35
N GLN A 394 3.54 8.90 -19.18
CA GLN A 394 2.21 9.22 -18.63
C GLN A 394 2.18 10.55 -17.86
N GLY A 395 3.33 11.21 -17.66
CA GLY A 395 3.43 12.52 -16.99
C GLY A 395 3.54 12.42 -15.48
N ASP A 396 3.62 11.21 -14.97
CA ASP A 396 3.78 10.91 -13.56
C ASP A 396 5.24 11.06 -13.16
N ARG A 397 5.47 11.47 -11.92
CA ARG A 397 6.82 11.44 -11.36
C ARG A 397 7.31 10.00 -11.25
N ILE A 398 8.51 9.77 -11.74
CA ILE A 398 9.26 8.54 -11.49
C ILE A 398 9.88 8.64 -10.10
N ALA A 399 9.49 7.75 -9.18
CA ALA A 399 9.96 7.73 -7.80
C ALA A 399 10.23 6.31 -7.30
N LEU A 400 11.18 6.18 -6.38
CA LEU A 400 11.42 4.96 -5.61
C LEU A 400 10.36 4.80 -4.53
N THR A 401 9.93 3.56 -4.29
CA THR A 401 9.05 3.23 -3.16
C THR A 401 9.89 2.77 -1.97
N GLN A 402 9.74 3.43 -0.82
CA GLN A 402 10.27 2.99 0.47
C GLN A 402 9.31 1.99 1.10
N ILE A 403 9.88 0.98 1.77
CA ILE A 403 9.14 -0.06 2.48
C ILE A 403 9.58 -0.04 3.93
N GLU A 404 8.63 -0.04 4.85
CA GLU A 404 8.92 -0.01 6.29
C GLU A 404 8.02 -0.96 7.06
N GLN A 405 8.40 -1.23 8.30
CA GLN A 405 7.63 -2.01 9.24
C GLN A 405 7.55 -1.31 10.58
N MET A 406 6.36 -1.31 11.18
CA MET A 406 6.15 -0.88 12.55
C MET A 406 6.68 -1.94 13.53
N ILE A 407 7.77 -1.63 14.22
CA ILE A 407 8.41 -2.49 15.21
C ILE A 407 8.53 -1.72 16.52
N ASP A 408 7.82 -2.20 17.55
CA ASP A 408 7.95 -1.73 18.93
C ASP A 408 7.70 -0.20 19.06
N GLY A 409 6.77 0.31 18.25
CA GLY A 409 6.35 1.72 18.23
C GLY A 409 7.14 2.64 17.30
N GLN A 410 8.07 2.11 16.50
CA GLN A 410 8.86 2.88 15.53
C GLN A 410 8.84 2.23 14.15
N TYR A 411 8.93 3.05 13.10
CA TYR A 411 9.09 2.55 11.74
C TYR A 411 10.56 2.23 11.44
N TYR A 412 10.80 0.99 11.01
CA TYR A 412 12.09 0.53 10.53
C TYR A 412 12.02 0.29 9.03
N LYS A 413 12.94 0.91 8.30
CA LYS A 413 13.05 0.80 6.86
C LYS A 413 13.54 -0.58 6.47
N LEU A 414 12.76 -1.31 5.69
CA LEU A 414 13.10 -2.66 5.24
C LEU A 414 13.77 -2.69 3.86
N GLY A 415 13.53 -1.68 3.04
CA GLY A 415 14.11 -1.63 1.70
C GLY A 415 13.53 -0.56 0.79
N TYR A 416 13.97 -0.60 -0.47
CA TYR A 416 13.52 0.26 -1.55
C TYR A 416 13.18 -0.57 -2.78
N TYR A 417 12.15 -0.16 -3.50
CA TYR A 417 11.79 -0.75 -4.77
C TYR A 417 11.79 0.29 -5.89
N ASP A 418 12.58 -0.01 -6.92
CA ASP A 418 12.56 0.71 -8.19
C ASP A 418 11.63 -0.01 -9.17
N THR A 419 10.50 0.63 -9.48
CA THR A 419 9.48 0.10 -10.38
C THR A 419 9.95 0.04 -11.83
N GLN A 420 10.88 0.90 -12.26
CA GLN A 420 11.38 0.95 -13.64
C GLN A 420 12.44 -0.12 -13.87
N ALA A 421 13.32 -0.32 -12.89
CA ALA A 421 14.39 -1.31 -12.97
C ALA A 421 13.97 -2.72 -12.52
N ASP A 422 12.74 -2.89 -11.99
CA ASP A 422 12.28 -4.12 -11.30
C ASP A 422 13.29 -4.59 -10.23
N ASN A 423 13.84 -3.65 -9.48
CA ASN A 423 14.92 -3.91 -8.53
C ASN A 423 14.45 -3.67 -7.09
N LEU A 424 14.48 -4.72 -6.27
CA LEU A 424 14.17 -4.68 -4.85
C LEU A 424 15.47 -4.71 -4.03
N THR A 425 15.85 -3.57 -3.49
CA THR A 425 16.90 -3.47 -2.48
C THR A 425 16.30 -3.80 -1.12
N TRP A 426 16.77 -4.85 -0.46
CA TRP A 426 16.23 -5.33 0.80
C TRP A 426 17.31 -5.40 1.88
N PHE A 427 16.98 -5.03 3.12
CA PHE A 427 17.92 -4.93 4.24
C PHE A 427 17.83 -6.09 5.23
N ASP A 428 16.91 -7.04 5.04
CA ASP A 428 16.71 -8.21 5.92
C ASP A 428 16.52 -7.86 7.41
N MET A 429 15.82 -6.74 7.67
CA MET A 429 15.54 -6.23 9.03
C MET A 429 14.11 -6.52 9.50
N GLU A 430 13.33 -7.28 8.74
CA GLU A 430 11.95 -7.57 9.12
C GLU A 430 11.86 -8.42 10.39
N LYS A 431 10.94 -8.05 11.28
CA LYS A 431 10.68 -8.77 12.53
C LYS A 431 9.26 -9.28 12.54
N TRP A 432 9.09 -10.59 12.46
CA TRP A 432 7.79 -11.24 12.54
C TRP A 432 7.50 -11.74 13.95
N ASP A 433 6.26 -11.56 14.39
CA ASP A 433 5.79 -12.15 15.65
C ASP A 433 5.86 -13.69 15.55
N GLY A 434 6.63 -14.31 16.44
CA GLY A 434 6.96 -15.75 16.38
C GLY A 434 8.12 -16.14 15.46
N GLY A 435 8.90 -15.18 14.95
CA GLY A 435 10.17 -15.42 14.25
C GLY A 435 10.07 -16.05 12.87
N LYS A 436 8.88 -16.09 12.27
CA LYS A 436 8.64 -16.65 10.94
C LYS A 436 7.63 -15.82 10.16
N VAL A 437 7.76 -15.82 8.84
CA VAL A 437 6.82 -15.17 7.93
C VAL A 437 5.40 -15.75 8.15
N PRO A 438 4.39 -14.90 8.42
CA PRO A 438 3.00 -15.34 8.54
C PRO A 438 2.51 -16.02 7.27
N GLN A 439 1.71 -17.07 7.44
CA GLN A 439 1.15 -17.84 6.31
C GLN A 439 -0.15 -17.21 5.83
N ASP A 440 -0.39 -17.23 4.52
CA ASP A 440 -1.59 -16.65 3.90
C ASP A 440 -2.88 -17.48 4.10
N ARG A 441 -2.76 -18.71 4.62
CA ARG A 441 -3.88 -19.62 4.88
C ARG A 441 -3.59 -20.64 5.98
N THR A 442 -4.64 -21.26 6.50
CA THR A 442 -4.51 -22.45 7.34
C THR A 442 -4.15 -23.68 6.49
N ILE A 443 -3.06 -24.36 6.84
CA ILE A 443 -2.67 -25.63 6.19
C ILE A 443 -3.45 -26.77 6.85
N VAL A 444 -4.39 -27.35 6.11
CA VAL A 444 -5.17 -28.51 6.58
C VAL A 444 -4.34 -29.77 6.38
N ARG A 445 -3.86 -30.37 7.48
CA ARG A 445 -3.19 -31.67 7.46
C ARG A 445 -4.19 -32.76 7.83
N ARG A 446 -4.41 -33.70 6.91
CA ARG A 446 -5.20 -34.90 7.19
C ARG A 446 -4.35 -35.86 8.01
N VAL A 447 -4.75 -36.12 9.25
CA VAL A 447 -4.09 -37.07 10.14
C VAL A 447 -5.02 -38.26 10.34
N LEU A 448 -4.50 -39.47 10.16
CA LEU A 448 -5.24 -40.68 10.42
C LEU A 448 -5.48 -40.81 11.93
N ARG A 449 -6.75 -40.95 12.34
CA ARG A 449 -7.10 -41.32 13.72
C ARG A 449 -7.08 -42.84 13.85
N THR A 450 -6.35 -43.32 14.83
CA THR A 450 -6.00 -44.72 15.03
C THR A 450 -6.31 -45.14 16.46
N VAL A 451 -6.51 -46.43 16.70
CA VAL A 451 -6.67 -46.99 18.05
C VAL A 451 -5.39 -46.76 18.85
N SER A 452 -5.51 -46.50 20.15
CA SER A 452 -4.32 -46.32 20.99
C SER A 452 -3.58 -47.65 21.11
N LEU A 453 -2.28 -47.63 20.80
CA LEU A 453 -1.44 -48.83 20.84
C LEU A 453 -1.48 -49.55 22.21
N PRO A 454 -1.47 -48.85 23.37
CA PRO A 454 -1.58 -49.52 24.66
C PRO A 454 -2.91 -50.26 24.83
N LEU A 455 -4.03 -49.67 24.41
CA LEU A 455 -5.34 -50.31 24.49
C LEU A 455 -5.39 -51.53 23.57
N PHE A 456 -4.87 -51.41 22.35
CA PHE A 456 -4.80 -52.52 21.41
C PHE A 456 -3.98 -53.69 21.97
N ILE A 457 -2.81 -53.41 22.56
CA ILE A 457 -1.96 -54.43 23.20
C ILE A 457 -2.71 -55.08 24.37
N CYS A 458 -3.29 -54.30 25.29
CA CYS A 458 -4.02 -54.85 26.44
C CYS A 458 -5.21 -55.72 26.03
N MET A 459 -6.02 -55.28 25.07
CA MET A 459 -7.16 -56.07 24.60
C MET A 459 -6.71 -57.33 23.86
N SER A 460 -5.62 -57.23 23.08
CA SER A 460 -5.05 -58.37 22.37
C SER A 460 -4.43 -59.39 23.31
N THR A 461 -3.78 -58.99 24.40
CA THR A 461 -3.23 -59.90 25.40
C THR A 461 -4.33 -60.62 26.18
N VAL A 462 -5.37 -59.90 26.63
CA VAL A 462 -6.54 -60.49 27.29
C VAL A 462 -7.23 -61.50 26.35
N SER A 463 -7.41 -61.13 25.08
CA SER A 463 -7.99 -62.02 24.08
C SER A 463 -7.14 -63.27 23.85
N SER A 464 -5.82 -63.11 23.72
CA SER A 464 -4.87 -64.22 23.54
C SER A 464 -4.87 -65.19 24.72
N CYS A 465 -4.90 -64.66 25.96
CA CYS A 465 -5.04 -65.48 27.17
C CYS A 465 -6.34 -66.29 27.16
N GLY A 466 -7.46 -65.66 26.76
CA GLY A 466 -8.75 -66.34 26.63
C GLY A 466 -8.73 -67.49 25.60
N ILE A 467 -8.04 -67.30 24.47
CA ILE A 467 -7.87 -68.34 23.44
C ILE A 467 -7.07 -69.52 24.00
N VAL A 468 -5.98 -69.27 24.74
CA VAL A 468 -5.17 -70.33 25.37
C VAL A 468 -5.99 -71.13 26.39
N VAL A 469 -6.79 -70.45 27.22
CA VAL A 469 -7.68 -71.12 28.17
C VAL A 469 -8.74 -71.97 27.45
N ALA A 470 -9.36 -71.44 26.39
CA ALA A 470 -10.34 -72.19 25.60
C ALA A 470 -9.73 -73.46 24.96
N LEU A 471 -8.52 -73.36 24.41
CA LEU A 471 -7.78 -74.51 23.86
C LEU A 471 -7.46 -75.55 24.94
N ALA A 472 -7.00 -75.13 26.12
CA ALA A 472 -6.75 -76.04 27.23
C ALA A 472 -8.03 -76.79 27.67
N LEU A 473 -9.17 -76.09 27.71
CA LEU A 473 -10.47 -76.69 28.01
C LEU A 473 -10.94 -77.67 26.91
N ILE A 474 -10.65 -77.39 25.64
CA ILE A 474 -10.92 -78.34 24.54
C ILE A 474 -10.07 -79.60 24.72
N VAL A 475 -8.77 -79.46 24.98
CA VAL A 475 -7.87 -80.60 25.21
C VAL A 475 -8.33 -81.42 26.42
N PHE A 476 -8.68 -80.75 27.52
CA PHE A 476 -9.22 -81.39 28.72
C PHE A 476 -10.49 -82.19 28.43
N ASN A 477 -11.43 -81.60 27.68
CA ASN A 477 -12.69 -82.23 27.31
C ASN A 477 -12.46 -83.46 26.40
N ILE A 478 -11.51 -83.37 25.45
CA ILE A 478 -11.14 -84.49 24.57
C ILE A 478 -10.45 -85.61 25.35
N TRP A 479 -9.46 -85.30 26.19
CA TRP A 479 -8.68 -86.30 26.92
C TRP A 479 -9.53 -87.06 27.95
N HIS A 480 -10.42 -86.36 28.65
CA HIS A 480 -11.27 -86.96 29.67
C HIS A 480 -12.65 -87.40 29.15
N ARG A 481 -12.85 -87.50 27.84
CA ARG A 481 -14.11 -87.90 27.19
C ARG A 481 -14.66 -89.26 27.67
N HIS A 482 -13.81 -90.13 28.19
CA HIS A 482 -14.20 -91.44 28.73
C HIS A 482 -14.80 -91.38 30.14
N ARG A 483 -14.67 -90.27 30.88
CA ARG A 483 -15.26 -90.15 32.22
C ARG A 483 -16.76 -89.86 32.14
N ARG A 484 -17.55 -90.60 32.94
CA ARG A 484 -19.03 -90.51 32.95
C ARG A 484 -19.57 -89.09 33.14
N VAL A 485 -18.91 -88.28 33.98
CA VAL A 485 -19.28 -86.87 34.26
C VAL A 485 -19.20 -85.99 33.00
N ILE A 486 -18.20 -86.22 32.13
CA ILE A 486 -18.04 -85.47 30.89
C ILE A 486 -18.99 -85.98 29.80
N GLN A 487 -19.33 -87.27 29.80
CA GLN A 487 -20.31 -87.82 28.86
C GLN A 487 -21.72 -87.28 29.11
N THR A 488 -22.09 -87.10 30.38
CA THR A 488 -23.38 -86.51 30.78
C THR A 488 -23.49 -85.01 30.47
N SER A 489 -22.38 -84.31 30.24
CA SER A 489 -22.37 -82.86 29.95
C SER A 489 -22.37 -82.51 28.46
N HIS A 490 -22.68 -83.46 27.57
CA HIS A 490 -22.69 -83.28 26.11
C HIS A 490 -21.37 -82.68 25.57
N PRO A 491 -20.28 -83.46 25.55
CA PRO A 491 -18.93 -82.95 25.31
C PRO A 491 -18.77 -82.30 23.93
N VAL A 492 -19.51 -82.79 22.92
CA VAL A 492 -19.53 -82.24 21.55
C VAL A 492 -20.05 -80.81 21.53
N CYS A 493 -21.15 -80.51 22.25
CA CYS A 493 -21.71 -79.16 22.33
C CYS A 493 -20.74 -78.19 23.02
N ASN A 494 -20.08 -78.65 24.09
CA ASN A 494 -19.08 -77.84 24.81
C ASN A 494 -17.85 -77.54 23.93
N THR A 495 -17.39 -78.50 23.12
CA THR A 495 -16.30 -78.25 22.16
C THR A 495 -16.69 -77.26 21.08
N ILE A 496 -17.91 -77.33 20.54
CA ILE A 496 -18.43 -76.36 19.55
C ILE A 496 -18.52 -74.96 20.17
N MET A 497 -19.01 -74.85 21.41
CA MET A 497 -19.09 -73.57 22.14
C MET A 497 -17.70 -72.95 22.34
N LEU A 498 -16.71 -73.74 22.78
CA LEU A 498 -15.33 -73.27 22.96
C LEU A 498 -14.69 -72.83 21.64
N PHE A 499 -15.02 -73.49 20.52
CA PHE A 499 -14.58 -73.05 19.20
C PHE A 499 -15.20 -71.70 18.81
N GLY A 500 -16.49 -71.49 19.12
CA GLY A 500 -17.15 -70.19 18.96
C GLY A 500 -16.49 -69.08 19.79
N VAL A 501 -16.11 -69.38 21.04
CA VAL A 501 -15.37 -68.43 21.89
C VAL A 501 -14.03 -68.04 21.27
N ILE A 502 -13.27 -69.00 20.73
CA ILE A 502 -12.00 -68.71 20.03
C ILE A 502 -12.21 -67.75 18.86
N ILE A 503 -13.24 -67.98 18.04
CA ILE A 503 -13.56 -67.11 16.89
C ILE A 503 -13.90 -65.69 17.35
N CYS A 504 -14.71 -65.53 18.40
CA CYS A 504 -15.05 -64.22 18.96
C CYS A 504 -13.82 -63.49 19.52
N LEU A 505 -12.89 -64.21 20.15
CA LEU A 505 -11.66 -63.61 20.67
C LEU A 505 -10.71 -63.18 19.55
N VAL A 506 -10.60 -63.97 18.47
CA VAL A 506 -9.83 -63.58 17.28
C VAL A 506 -10.40 -62.32 16.62
N SER A 507 -11.72 -62.13 16.61
CA SER A 507 -12.32 -60.93 16.03
C SER A 507 -11.95 -59.65 16.77
N VAL A 508 -11.74 -59.69 18.09
CA VAL A 508 -11.25 -58.54 18.89
C VAL A 508 -9.88 -58.05 18.40
N ILE A 509 -8.99 -58.97 18.04
CA ILE A 509 -7.66 -58.64 17.52
C ILE A 509 -7.79 -58.03 16.12
N LEU A 510 -8.63 -58.62 15.26
CA LEU A 510 -8.85 -58.12 13.90
C LEU A 510 -9.53 -56.75 13.87
N LEU A 511 -10.41 -56.46 14.83
CA LEU A 511 -11.08 -55.16 14.97
C LEU A 511 -10.12 -54.03 15.37
N GLY A 512 -9.02 -54.36 16.05
CA GLY A 512 -8.00 -53.39 16.43
C GLY A 512 -6.93 -53.14 15.36
N LEU A 513 -6.93 -53.91 14.27
CA LEU A 513 -6.08 -53.66 13.12
C LEU A 513 -6.62 -52.45 12.34
N ASP A 514 -5.95 -51.31 12.46
CA ASP A 514 -6.28 -50.09 11.74
C ASP A 514 -5.19 -49.73 10.70
N GLY A 515 -5.26 -48.51 10.17
CA GLY A 515 -4.29 -48.02 9.18
C GLY A 515 -2.85 -47.83 9.71
N GLN A 516 -2.57 -48.08 11.01
CA GLN A 516 -1.19 -48.20 11.49
C GLN A 516 -0.53 -49.51 11.04
N PHE A 517 -1.32 -50.58 10.95
CA PHE A 517 -0.82 -51.94 10.70
C PHE A 517 -1.18 -52.45 9.31
N VAL A 518 -2.22 -51.89 8.70
CA VAL A 518 -2.77 -52.38 7.44
C VAL A 518 -2.81 -51.25 6.42
N THR A 519 -2.27 -51.51 5.22
CA THR A 519 -2.34 -50.56 4.10
C THR A 519 -3.79 -50.38 3.64
N ALA A 520 -4.11 -49.22 3.06
CA ALA A 520 -5.45 -48.91 2.55
C ALA A 520 -5.99 -49.97 1.56
N GLU A 521 -5.11 -50.65 0.81
CA GLU A 521 -5.49 -51.70 -0.14
C GLU A 521 -5.89 -53.03 0.54
N ASN A 522 -5.30 -53.35 1.69
CA ASN A 522 -5.55 -54.60 2.40
C ASN A 522 -6.63 -54.47 3.49
N TYR A 523 -6.94 -53.24 3.90
CA TYR A 523 -7.95 -52.95 4.92
C TYR A 523 -9.35 -53.53 4.59
N PRO A 524 -9.85 -53.45 3.34
CA PRO A 524 -11.13 -54.09 2.97
C PRO A 524 -11.13 -55.61 3.15
N LYS A 525 -9.97 -56.27 2.98
CA LYS A 525 -9.85 -57.73 3.17
C LYS A 525 -9.99 -58.08 4.65
N VAL A 526 -9.36 -57.31 5.53
CA VAL A 526 -9.46 -57.46 7.00
C VAL A 526 -10.91 -57.25 7.44
N ILE A 527 -11.56 -56.18 6.97
CA ILE A 527 -12.98 -55.91 7.24
C ILE A 527 -13.86 -57.07 6.77
N LYS A 528 -13.65 -57.59 5.55
CA LYS A 528 -14.43 -58.70 5.01
C LYS A 528 -14.32 -59.95 5.88
N ILE A 529 -13.13 -60.25 6.42
CA ILE A 529 -12.92 -61.36 7.34
C ILE A 529 -13.70 -61.13 8.65
N VAL A 530 -13.62 -59.92 9.22
CA VAL A 530 -14.36 -59.56 10.45
C VAL A 530 -15.87 -59.66 10.25
N PHE A 531 -16.42 -59.14 9.16
CA PHE A 531 -17.85 -59.21 8.86
C PHE A 531 -18.33 -60.64 8.59
N THR A 532 -17.55 -61.44 7.86
CA THR A 532 -17.89 -62.85 7.60
C THR A 532 -17.94 -63.65 8.92
N VAL A 533 -17.07 -63.31 9.88
CA VAL A 533 -17.09 -63.87 11.23
C VAL A 533 -18.34 -63.43 11.99
N ALA A 534 -18.70 -62.14 11.94
CA ALA A 534 -19.88 -61.61 12.63
C ALA A 534 -21.22 -62.14 12.07
N GLU A 535 -21.36 -62.23 10.75
CA GLU A 535 -22.58 -62.67 10.05
C GLU A 535 -22.87 -64.16 10.33
N LYS A 536 -21.83 -65.00 10.37
CA LYS A 536 -21.96 -66.43 10.74
C LYS A 536 -22.29 -66.64 12.23
N ILE A 537 -21.92 -65.71 13.10
CA ILE A 537 -22.34 -65.75 14.52
C ILE A 537 -23.83 -65.38 14.64
N HIS A 538 -24.32 -64.42 13.84
CA HIS A 538 -25.71 -63.97 13.92
C HIS A 538 -26.71 -65.02 13.38
N LEU A 539 -26.35 -65.73 12.30
CA LEU A 539 -27.15 -66.82 11.73
C LEU A 539 -27.29 -68.06 12.63
N ASN A 540 -26.48 -68.19 13.69
CA ASN A 540 -26.61 -69.28 14.67
C ASN A 540 -27.56 -68.95 15.83
N HIS A 541 -28.12 -67.73 15.87
CA HIS A 541 -29.04 -67.26 16.92
C HIS A 541 -30.52 -67.17 16.47
N THR A 542 -30.82 -67.48 15.21
CA THR A 542 -32.16 -67.71 14.64
C THR A 542 -32.27 -69.15 14.20
#